data_AF-A0A427AC58-F1
#
_entry.id   AF-A0A427AC58-F1
#
_cell.length_a   1.000
_cell.length_b   1.000
_cell.length_c   1.000
_cell.angle_alpha   90.00
_cell.angle_beta   90.00
_cell.angle_gamma   90.00
#
_symmetry.space_group_name_H-M   'P 1'
#
loop_
_entity.id
_entity.type
_entity.pdbx_description
1 polymer ?
#
loop_
_entity_poly.entity_id
_entity_poly.type
_entity_poly.pdbx_seq_one_letter_code
_entity_poly.pdbx_strand_id
1 'polypeptide(L)'
;FTCEDSWHETRSEVSKVTVAILLRRCETILEKFLTDENSIGEHPLPSVRIEETVYVLQELARLSIHSDAAAVLQLPPSIIEILKKNNNIRRAHLYVLFPSFCELVVSREVKVRELVQVLLRLIATDLGLQRSR
;
A
#
# COMPACT_ATOMS: atom_id res chain seq x y z
N PHE A 1 -3.42 18.31 28.94
CA PHE A 1 -2.22 18.14 28.10
C PHE A 1 -2.67 17.89 26.67
N THR A 2 -2.85 18.94 25.88
CA THR A 2 -3.11 18.86 24.44
C THR A 2 -1.77 19.00 23.73
N CYS A 3 -1.08 17.87 23.50
CA CYS A 3 0.01 17.83 22.54
C CYS A 3 -0.62 17.69 21.17
N GLU A 4 -1.18 18.78 20.65
CA GLU A 4 -1.26 18.92 19.20
C GLU A 4 0.20 19.00 18.76
N ASP A 5 0.70 17.86 18.26
CA ASP A 5 1.95 17.81 17.53
C ASP A 5 1.88 18.90 16.48
N SER A 6 2.58 20.01 16.73
CA SER A 6 2.88 21.02 15.73
C SER A 6 3.70 20.32 14.65
N TRP A 7 3.01 19.65 13.74
CA TRP A 7 3.60 19.03 12.57
C TRP A 7 4.24 20.16 11.77
N HIS A 8 5.56 20.30 11.92
CA HIS A 8 6.29 21.40 11.30
C HIS A 8 6.00 21.43 9.79
N GLU A 9 5.67 22.60 9.26
CA GLU A 9 5.32 22.81 7.85
C GLU A 9 6.33 22.14 6.91
N THR A 10 7.62 22.27 7.21
CA THR A 10 8.71 21.59 6.48
C THR A 10 8.54 20.07 6.44
N ARG A 11 8.15 19.41 7.54
CA ARG A 11 7.90 17.96 7.58
C ARG A 11 6.70 17.58 6.71
N SER A 12 5.68 18.44 6.63
CA SER A 12 4.52 18.23 5.75
C SER A 12 4.94 18.26 4.28
N GLU A 13 5.65 19.31 3.88
CA GLU A 13 6.12 19.45 2.49
C GLU A 13 7.07 18.32 2.10
N VAL A 14 8.00 17.94 2.97
CA VAL A 14 8.88 16.79 2.74
C VAL A 14 8.07 15.49 2.61
N SER A 15 7.05 15.28 3.44
CA SER A 15 6.21 14.08 3.39
C SER A 15 5.40 13.97 2.10
N LYS A 16 4.88 15.10 1.59
CA LYS A 16 4.16 15.15 0.29
C LYS A 16 5.04 14.71 -0.87
N VAL A 17 6.30 15.15 -0.90
CA VAL A 17 7.26 14.74 -1.94
C VAL A 17 7.69 13.28 -1.74
N THR A 18 8.01 12.90 -0.51
CA THR A 18 8.59 11.58 -0.21
C THR A 18 7.58 10.46 -0.41
N VAL A 19 6.29 10.67 -0.11
CA VAL A 19 5.27 9.63 -0.29
C VAL A 19 5.15 9.21 -1.76
N ALA A 20 5.19 10.16 -2.70
CA ALA A 20 5.11 9.85 -4.13
C ALA A 20 6.31 8.99 -4.58
N ILE A 21 7.52 9.35 -4.14
CA ILE A 21 8.74 8.60 -4.44
C ILE A 21 8.68 7.20 -3.83
N LEU A 22 8.26 7.09 -2.57
CA LEU A 22 8.11 5.82 -1.87
C LEU A 22 7.14 4.89 -2.62
N LEU A 23 5.94 5.38 -2.97
CA LEU A 23 4.94 4.57 -3.65
C LEU A 23 5.41 4.14 -5.03
N ARG A 24 6.10 5.00 -5.79
CA ARG A 24 6.66 4.61 -7.08
C ARG A 24 7.71 3.51 -6.95
N ARG A 25 8.53 3.54 -5.89
CA ARG A 25 9.49 2.47 -5.59
C ARG A 25 8.79 1.17 -5.20
N CYS A 26 7.77 1.23 -4.35
CA CYS A 26 6.96 0.07 -4.00
C CYS A 26 6.32 -0.55 -5.24
N GLU A 27 5.67 0.26 -6.08
CA GLU A 27 5.06 -0.18 -7.34
C GLU A 27 6.09 -0.86 -8.25
N THR A 28 7.27 -0.25 -8.44
CA THR A 28 8.35 -0.83 -9.26
C THR A 28 8.79 -2.20 -8.75
N ILE A 29 8.92 -2.39 -7.43
CA ILE A 29 9.29 -3.67 -6.83
C ILE A 29 8.21 -4.73 -7.11
N LEU A 30 6.93 -4.38 -6.91
CA LEU A 30 5.81 -5.29 -7.13
C LEU A 30 5.66 -5.65 -8.62
N GLU A 31 5.76 -4.70 -9.53
CA GLU A 31 5.74 -4.92 -10.98
C GLU A 31 6.90 -5.80 -11.43
N LYS A 32 8.10 -5.55 -10.88
CA LYS A 32 9.29 -6.32 -11.22
C LYS A 32 9.20 -7.75 -10.70
N PHE A 33 8.64 -7.97 -9.50
CA PHE A 33 8.28 -9.30 -9.01
C PHE A 33 7.33 -10.03 -9.98
N LEU A 34 6.21 -9.40 -10.34
CA LEU A 34 5.22 -9.99 -11.26
C LEU A 34 5.81 -10.33 -12.63
N THR A 35 6.62 -9.41 -13.17
CA THR A 35 7.29 -9.61 -14.47
C THR A 35 8.23 -10.81 -14.42
N ASP A 36 9.03 -10.92 -13.35
CA ASP A 36 9.98 -12.03 -13.22
C ASP A 36 9.23 -13.35 -12.96
N GLU A 37 8.18 -13.34 -12.13
CA GLU A 37 7.36 -14.53 -11.87
C GLU A 37 6.69 -15.05 -13.16
N ASN A 38 6.15 -14.14 -13.99
CA ASN A 38 5.49 -14.51 -15.25
C ASN A 38 6.47 -14.96 -16.34
N SER A 39 7.71 -14.46 -16.33
CA SER A 39 8.69 -14.76 -17.38
C SER A 39 9.45 -16.08 -17.16
N ILE A 40 9.67 -16.50 -15.91
CA ILE A 40 10.48 -17.69 -15.60
C ILE A 40 9.71 -19.02 -15.60
N GLY A 41 8.40 -19.01 -15.91
CA GLY A 41 7.59 -20.23 -15.94
C GLY A 41 7.52 -20.90 -14.55
N GLU A 42 7.83 -22.19 -14.45
CA GLU A 42 7.80 -22.93 -13.17
C GLU A 42 9.09 -22.81 -12.34
N HIS A 43 10.09 -22.07 -12.82
CA HIS A 43 11.34 -21.91 -12.08
C HIS A 43 11.16 -21.00 -10.85
N PRO A 44 11.87 -21.29 -9.74
CA PRO A 44 11.81 -20.46 -8.55
C PRO A 44 12.45 -19.09 -8.80
N LEU A 45 11.87 -18.05 -8.19
CA LEU A 45 12.49 -16.72 -8.16
C LEU A 45 13.74 -16.73 -7.27
N PRO A 46 14.72 -15.85 -7.55
CA PRO A 46 15.80 -15.59 -6.60
C PRO A 46 15.25 -15.18 -5.23
N SER A 47 15.79 -15.73 -4.15
CA SER A 47 15.29 -15.48 -2.78
C SER A 47 15.21 -13.99 -2.45
N VAL A 48 16.23 -13.22 -2.87
CA VAL A 48 16.29 -11.76 -2.70
C VAL A 48 15.06 -11.07 -3.26
N ARG A 49 14.52 -11.53 -4.40
CA ARG A 49 13.32 -10.92 -4.99
C ARG A 49 12.07 -11.21 -4.15
N ILE A 50 11.96 -12.43 -3.64
CA ILE A 50 10.85 -12.82 -2.77
C ILE A 50 10.92 -12.04 -1.46
N GLU A 51 12.10 -11.96 -0.85
CA GLU A 51 12.36 -11.23 0.40
C GLU A 51 12.04 -9.74 0.27
N GLU A 52 12.47 -9.09 -0.82
CA GLU A 52 12.17 -7.68 -1.10
C GLU A 52 10.66 -7.44 -1.22
N THR A 53 9.96 -8.32 -1.94
CA THR A 53 8.50 -8.23 -2.13
C THR A 53 7.75 -8.45 -0.81
N VAL A 54 8.16 -9.46 -0.04
CA VAL A 54 7.61 -9.75 1.28
C VAL A 54 7.81 -8.56 2.22
N TYR A 55 9.01 -7.97 2.22
CA TYR A 55 9.31 -6.79 3.03
C TYR A 55 8.41 -5.61 2.66
N VAL A 56 8.30 -5.30 1.36
CA VAL A 56 7.41 -4.20 0.88
C VAL A 56 5.97 -4.43 1.32
N LEU A 57 5.41 -5.63 1.12
CA LEU A 57 4.02 -5.91 1.48
C LEU A 57 3.77 -5.81 3.01
N GLN A 58 4.73 -6.24 3.83
CA GLN A 58 4.66 -6.10 5.28
C GLN A 58 4.70 -4.63 5.72
N GLU A 59 5.60 -3.84 5.15
CA GLU A 59 5.72 -2.43 5.49
C GLU A 59 4.53 -1.62 4.99
N LEU A 60 3.97 -1.94 3.81
CA LEU A 60 2.73 -1.32 3.33
C LEU A 60 1.55 -1.55 4.28
N ALA A 61 1.47 -2.71 4.93
CA ALA A 61 0.43 -3.01 5.92
C ALA A 61 0.56 -2.17 7.20
N ARG A 62 1.79 -1.78 7.56
CA ARG A 62 2.11 -1.00 8.78
C ARG A 62 2.18 0.50 8.52
N LEU A 63 2.42 0.90 7.28
CA LEU A 63 2.60 2.29 6.89
C LEU A 63 1.33 3.09 7.19
N SER A 64 1.51 4.24 7.84
CA SER A 64 0.50 5.25 8.07
C SER A 64 1.04 6.58 7.60
N ILE A 65 0.43 7.16 6.57
CA ILE A 65 0.84 8.46 6.04
C ILE A 65 0.09 9.61 6.70
N HIS A 66 0.73 10.78 6.77
CA HIS A 66 0.07 12.00 7.24
C HIS A 66 -1.06 12.41 6.28
N SER A 67 -2.13 13.05 6.78
CA SER A 67 -3.26 13.49 5.95
C SER A 67 -2.85 14.43 4.82
N ASP A 68 -1.89 15.32 5.08
CA ASP A 68 -1.34 16.22 4.07
C ASP A 68 -0.61 15.48 2.94
N ALA A 69 0.09 14.39 3.27
CA ALA A 69 0.75 13.55 2.28
C ALA A 69 -0.27 12.70 1.50
N ALA A 70 -1.34 12.24 2.16
CA ALA A 70 -2.44 11.57 1.48
C ALA A 70 -3.16 12.48 0.47
N ALA A 71 -3.22 13.79 0.73
CA ALA A 71 -3.91 14.76 -0.12
C ALA A 71 -3.26 14.95 -1.50
N VAL A 72 -1.97 14.61 -1.67
CA VAL A 72 -1.29 14.69 -2.97
C VAL A 72 -1.38 13.39 -3.78
N LEU A 73 -1.98 12.34 -3.23
CA LEU A 73 -2.21 11.09 -3.95
C LEU A 73 -3.36 11.25 -4.93
N GLN A 74 -3.15 10.83 -6.18
CA GLN A 74 -4.14 10.92 -7.26
C GLN A 74 -5.19 9.81 -7.13
N LEU A 75 -6.05 9.92 -6.11
CA LEU A 75 -7.16 9.00 -5.88
C LEU A 75 -8.48 9.58 -6.38
N PRO A 76 -9.43 8.74 -6.81
CA PRO A 76 -10.78 9.19 -7.13
C PRO A 76 -11.41 9.94 -5.94
N PRO A 77 -12.12 11.07 -6.16
CA PRO A 77 -12.70 11.87 -5.08
C PRO A 77 -13.63 11.06 -4.16
N SER A 78 -14.41 10.13 -4.71
CA SER A 78 -15.29 9.24 -3.95
C SER A 78 -14.55 8.36 -2.95
N ILE A 79 -13.36 7.86 -3.31
CA ILE A 79 -12.51 7.07 -2.42
C ILE A 79 -11.96 7.95 -1.29
N ILE A 80 -11.50 9.16 -1.62
CA ILE A 80 -10.99 10.11 -0.62
C ILE A 80 -12.08 10.45 0.40
N GLU A 81 -13.31 10.69 -0.06
CA GLU A 81 -14.46 10.98 0.82
C GLU A 81 -14.76 9.82 1.76
N ILE A 82 -14.82 8.58 1.26
CA ILE A 82 -15.02 7.38 2.08
C ILE A 82 -13.92 7.24 3.13
N LEU A 83 -12.66 7.42 2.73
CA LEU A 83 -11.51 7.31 3.62
C LEU A 83 -11.49 8.38 4.70
N LYS A 84 -11.87 9.62 4.37
CA LYS A 84 -12.02 10.69 5.36
C LYS A 84 -13.17 10.38 6.33
N LYS A 85 -14.33 9.97 5.82
CA LYS A 85 -15.51 9.62 6.63
C LYS A 85 -15.21 8.50 7.65
N ASN A 86 -14.42 7.52 7.24
CA ASN A 86 -14.07 6.37 8.07
C ASN A 86 -12.78 6.57 8.89
N ASN A 87 -12.21 7.78 8.93
CA ASN A 87 -10.94 8.11 9.60
C ASN A 87 -9.73 7.26 9.13
N ASN A 88 -9.78 6.77 7.90
CA ASN A 88 -8.80 5.85 7.31
C ASN A 88 -7.93 6.49 6.23
N ILE A 89 -7.97 7.82 6.08
CA ILE A 89 -7.17 8.56 5.09
C ILE A 89 -5.66 8.31 5.20
N ARG A 90 -5.19 7.90 6.38
CA ARG A 90 -3.79 7.52 6.64
C ARG A 90 -3.35 6.24 5.93
N ARG A 91 -4.29 5.48 5.37
CA ARG A 91 -4.05 4.28 4.55
C ARG A 91 -4.30 4.48 3.05
N ALA A 92 -4.42 5.73 2.60
CA ALA A 92 -4.68 6.04 1.20
C ALA A 92 -3.64 5.45 0.22
N HIS A 93 -2.41 5.19 0.67
CA HIS A 93 -1.38 4.53 -0.14
C HIS A 93 -1.78 3.13 -0.63
N LEU A 94 -2.59 2.40 0.14
CA LEU A 94 -3.06 1.06 -0.27
C LEU A 94 -3.95 1.11 -1.51
N TYR A 95 -4.64 2.23 -1.73
CA TYR A 95 -5.54 2.41 -2.88
C TYR A 95 -4.78 2.77 -4.14
N VAL A 96 -3.65 3.47 -4.01
CA VAL A 96 -2.74 3.75 -5.14
C VAL A 96 -2.16 2.44 -5.68
N LEU A 97 -1.76 1.55 -4.78
CA LEU A 97 -1.16 0.25 -5.13
C LEU A 97 -2.17 -0.89 -5.32
N PHE A 98 -3.47 -0.59 -5.22
CA PHE A 98 -4.53 -1.59 -5.33
C PHE A 98 -4.46 -2.42 -6.62
N PRO A 99 -4.21 -1.83 -7.81
CA PRO A 99 -4.06 -2.63 -9.03
C PRO A 99 -2.94 -3.67 -8.93
N SER A 100 -1.78 -3.33 -8.36
CA SER A 100 -0.68 -4.28 -8.16
C SER A 100 -1.08 -5.42 -7.23
N PHE A 101 -1.87 -5.13 -6.19
CA PHE A 101 -2.37 -6.16 -5.27
C PHE A 101 -3.31 -7.13 -5.97
N CYS A 102 -4.17 -6.65 -6.87
CA CYS A 102 -5.07 -7.50 -7.64
C CYS A 102 -4.32 -8.52 -8.51
N GLU A 103 -3.19 -8.14 -9.10
CA GLU A 103 -2.36 -9.06 -9.87
C GLU A 103 -1.61 -10.06 -8.96
N LEU A 104 -1.16 -9.62 -7.78
CA LEU A 104 -0.41 -10.48 -6.85
C LEU A 104 -1.27 -11.54 -6.15
N VAL A 105 -2.60 -11.48 -6.20
CA VAL A 105 -3.47 -12.49 -5.57
C VAL A 105 -3.26 -13.89 -6.14
N VAL A 106 -2.81 -13.98 -7.40
CA VAL A 106 -2.55 -15.24 -8.11
C VAL A 106 -1.07 -15.65 -8.11
N SER A 107 -0.20 -14.92 -7.39
CA SER A 107 1.23 -15.25 -7.29
C SER A 107 1.44 -16.69 -6.87
N ARG A 108 2.49 -17.35 -7.36
CA ARG A 108 2.86 -18.72 -6.95
C ARG A 108 3.45 -18.75 -5.54
N GLU A 109 4.01 -17.64 -5.09
CA GLU A 109 4.58 -17.51 -3.75
C GLU A 109 3.51 -17.39 -2.66
N VAL A 110 3.39 -18.44 -1.83
CA VAL A 110 2.37 -18.51 -0.76
C VAL A 110 2.46 -17.29 0.17
N LYS A 111 3.66 -16.90 0.57
CA LYS A 111 3.89 -15.78 1.49
C LYS A 111 3.41 -14.45 0.92
N VAL A 112 3.62 -14.24 -0.38
CA VAL A 112 3.15 -13.06 -1.09
C VAL A 112 1.62 -13.03 -1.07
N ARG A 113 0.96 -14.14 -1.44
CA ARG A 113 -0.51 -14.25 -1.41
C ARG A 113 -1.10 -13.98 -0.02
N GLU A 114 -0.51 -14.52 1.03
CA GLU A 114 -0.95 -14.29 2.42
C GLU A 114 -0.91 -12.80 2.79
N LEU A 115 0.18 -12.11 2.45
CA LEU A 115 0.34 -10.69 2.76
C LEU A 115 -0.59 -9.82 1.92
N VAL A 116 -0.77 -10.13 0.63
CA VAL A 116 -1.75 -9.46 -0.23
C VAL A 116 -3.16 -9.62 0.35
N GLN A 117 -3.52 -10.80 0.84
CA GLN A 117 -4.80 -11.01 1.50
C GLN A 117 -4.97 -10.11 2.74
N VAL A 118 -3.91 -9.89 3.52
CA VAL A 118 -3.92 -8.94 4.64
C VAL A 118 -4.21 -7.53 4.13
N LEU A 119 -3.50 -7.06 3.10
CA LEU A 119 -3.70 -5.72 2.52
C LEU A 119 -5.13 -5.54 1.99
N LEU A 120 -5.67 -6.53 1.26
CA LEU A 120 -7.04 -6.50 0.76
C LEU A 120 -8.09 -6.47 1.89
N ARG A 121 -7.83 -7.14 3.03
CA ARG A 121 -8.71 -7.05 4.20
C ARG A 121 -8.66 -5.66 4.85
N LEU A 122 -7.50 -4.99 4.87
CA LEU A 122 -7.39 -3.62 5.35
C LEU A 122 -8.21 -2.68 4.45
N ILE A 123 -8.08 -2.81 3.12
CA ILE A 123 -8.87 -2.04 2.15
C ILE A 123 -10.38 -2.31 2.31
N ALA A 124 -10.78 -3.57 2.48
CA ALA A 124 -12.18 -3.92 2.71
C ALA A 124 -12.71 -3.29 4.02
N THR A 125 -11.91 -3.28 5.08
CA THR A 125 -12.24 -2.64 6.35
C THR A 125 -12.38 -1.12 6.18
N ASP A 126 -11.47 -0.51 5.44
CA ASP A 126 -11.47 0.92 5.15
C ASP A 126 -12.73 1.37 4.39
N LEU A 127 -13.22 0.51 3.50
CA LEU A 127 -14.45 0.73 2.72
C LEU A 127 -15.73 0.31 3.47
N GLY A 128 -15.64 -0.29 4.65
CA GLY A 128 -16.80 -0.78 5.39
C GLY A 128 -17.43 -2.05 4.79
N LEU A 129 -16.67 -2.83 4.03
CA LEU A 129 -17.11 -4.05 3.33
C LEU A 129 -17.00 -5.31 4.21
N GLN A 130 -16.70 -5.17 5.51
CA GLN A 130 -16.71 -6.30 6.43
C GLN A 130 -18.09 -6.97 6.48
N ARG A 131 -18.12 -8.30 6.47
CA ARG A 131 -19.36 -9.05 6.74
C ARG A 131 -19.82 -8.71 8.16
N SER A 132 -21.09 -8.32 8.32
CA SER A 132 -21.72 -8.34 9.65
C SER A 132 -21.61 -9.76 10.19
N ARG A 133 -21.05 -9.90 11.39
CA ARG A 133 -21.12 -11.16 12.13
C ARG A 133 -22.53 -11.38 12.64
#